data_AF-E5WUM4-F1
#
_entry.id   AF-E5WUM4-F1
#
_cell.length_a   1.000
_cell.length_b   1.000
_cell.length_c   1.000
_cell.angle_alpha   90.00
_cell.angle_beta   90.00
_cell.angle_gamma   90.00
#
_symmetry.space_group_name_H-M   'P 1'
#
loop_
_entity.id
_entity.type
_entity.pdbx_description
1 polymer ?
#
loop_
_entity_poly.entity_id
_entity_poly.type
_entity_poly.pdbx_seq_one_letter_code
_entity_poly.pdbx_strand_id
1 'polypeptide(L)'
;MAVETTAHTSNTIKRENVMKYYFILTDGKDAWIQFVYLPTGDYVSGYIRDLRSVGISVHDYDLWTKDTRPIAERTLEHVQQRMMMTK
;
A
#
# COMPACT_ATOMS: atom_id res chain seq x y z
N MET A 1 -51.06 8.41 4.77
CA MET A 1 -50.55 7.89 3.50
C MET A 1 -49.05 8.11 3.48
N ALA A 2 -48.33 7.05 3.12
CA ALA A 2 -46.92 6.90 2.75
C ALA A 2 -45.86 7.88 3.31
N VAL A 3 -44.96 7.28 4.09
CA VAL A 3 -43.56 7.66 4.30
C VAL A 3 -42.86 7.92 2.98
N GLU A 4 -42.14 9.04 2.87
CA GLU A 4 -41.05 9.20 1.91
C GLU A 4 -39.76 9.51 2.69
N THR A 5 -39.17 8.45 3.22
CA THR A 5 -37.76 8.44 3.61
C THR A 5 -36.93 8.46 2.33
N THR A 6 -36.42 9.61 1.93
CA THR A 6 -35.37 9.68 0.89
C THR A 6 -34.03 9.92 1.57
N ALA A 7 -33.44 8.81 2.02
CA ALA A 7 -32.01 8.75 2.28
C ALA A 7 -31.29 8.84 0.92
N HIS A 8 -30.79 10.03 0.59
CA HIS A 8 -29.81 10.21 -0.49
C HIS A 8 -28.41 10.35 0.10
N THR A 9 -27.95 9.32 0.81
CA THR A 9 -26.51 9.13 0.96
C THR A 9 -26.03 8.50 -0.33
N SER A 10 -25.78 9.33 -1.34
CA SER A 10 -25.04 8.92 -2.53
C SER A 10 -23.67 8.41 -2.06
N ASN A 11 -23.55 7.09 -1.92
CA ASN A 11 -22.29 6.39 -1.72
C ASN A 11 -21.50 6.41 -3.04
N THR A 12 -21.22 7.62 -3.52
CA THR A 12 -20.24 7.87 -4.55
C THR A 12 -18.96 8.19 -3.82
N ILE A 13 -18.28 7.15 -3.32
CA ILE A 13 -16.83 7.22 -3.28
C ILE A 13 -16.45 7.41 -4.75
N LYS A 14 -16.27 8.67 -5.15
CA LYS A 14 -15.84 9.04 -6.49
C LYS A 14 -14.63 8.16 -6.79
N ARG A 15 -14.76 7.24 -7.76
CA ARG A 15 -13.70 6.35 -8.24
C ARG A 15 -12.47 7.09 -8.79
N GLU A 16 -12.48 8.42 -8.68
CA GLU A 16 -11.62 9.39 -9.34
C GLU A 16 -10.29 9.61 -8.58
N ASN A 17 -10.14 9.01 -7.40
CA ASN A 17 -9.05 9.34 -6.47
C ASN A 17 -8.33 8.12 -5.88
N VAL A 18 -8.47 6.93 -6.48
CA VAL A 18 -7.76 5.73 -6.05
C VAL A 18 -6.45 5.59 -6.83
N MET A 19 -5.32 5.60 -6.12
CA MET A 19 -3.99 5.52 -6.69
C MET A 19 -3.34 4.17 -6.41
N LYS A 20 -2.53 3.68 -7.36
CA LYS A 20 -1.76 2.45 -7.18
C LYS A 20 -0.46 2.77 -6.45
N TYR A 21 -0.26 2.18 -5.29
CA TYR A 21 0.98 2.22 -4.52
C TYR A 21 1.74 0.90 -4.65
N TYR A 22 3.06 0.96 -4.54
CA TYR A 22 3.87 -0.20 -4.20
C TYR A 22 4.35 -0.09 -2.75
N PHE A 23 4.59 -1.24 -2.13
CA PHE A 23 5.24 -1.37 -0.84
C PHE A 23 6.33 -2.43 -0.94
N ILE A 24 7.51 -2.15 -0.42
CA ILE A 24 8.60 -3.13 -0.25
C ILE A 24 8.51 -3.67 1.17
N LEU A 25 8.20 -4.95 1.28
CA LEU A 25 7.81 -5.60 2.53
C LEU A 25 8.77 -6.74 2.88
N THR A 26 8.91 -7.03 4.17
CA THR A 26 9.52 -8.27 4.66
C THR A 26 8.77 -8.85 5.85
N ASP A 27 8.73 -10.17 5.97
CA ASP A 27 8.26 -10.91 7.15
C ASP A 27 9.42 -11.42 8.04
N GLY A 28 10.66 -11.05 7.70
CA GLY A 28 11.89 -11.52 8.35
C GLY A 28 12.49 -12.78 7.71
N LYS A 29 11.77 -13.44 6.79
CA LYS A 29 12.28 -14.58 6.00
C LYS A 29 12.51 -14.18 4.55
N ASP A 30 11.55 -13.48 3.96
CA ASP A 30 11.58 -13.06 2.57
C ASP A 30 11.25 -11.57 2.41
N ALA A 31 11.58 -11.03 1.23
CA ALA A 31 11.23 -9.68 0.82
C ALA A 31 10.47 -9.70 -0.51
N TRP A 32 9.43 -8.87 -0.64
CA TRP A 32 8.60 -8.79 -1.85
C TRP A 32 8.01 -7.40 -2.07
N ILE A 33 7.52 -7.17 -3.29
CA ILE A 33 6.73 -5.99 -3.66
C ILE A 33 5.24 -6.31 -3.57
N GLN A 34 4.47 -5.46 -2.89
CA GLN A 34 3.01 -5.54 -2.83
C GLN A 34 2.40 -4.32 -3.50
N PHE A 35 1.44 -4.54 -4.40
CA PHE A 35 0.66 -3.46 -5.00
C PHE A 35 -0.67 -3.30 -4.27
N VAL A 36 -1.03 -2.05 -3.95
CA VAL A 36 -2.27 -1.72 -3.25
C VAL A 36 -2.89 -0.48 -3.88
N TYR A 37 -4.21 -0.51 -4.07
CA TYR A 37 -4.98 0.62 -4.55
C TYR A 37 -5.59 1.35 -3.37
N LEU A 38 -5.14 2.56 -3.09
CA LEU A 38 -5.58 3.35 -1.93
C LEU A 38 -6.19 4.68 -2.40
N PRO A 39 -7.27 5.17 -1.76
CA PRO A 39 -7.76 6.52 -2.00
C PRO A 39 -6.70 7.57 -1.63
N THR A 40 -6.73 8.72 -2.28
CA THR A 40 -5.90 9.89 -1.93
C THR A 40 -6.28 10.36 -0.52
N GLY A 41 -5.32 10.39 0.39
CA GLY A 41 -5.49 10.73 1.81
C GLY A 41 -4.63 9.86 2.72
N ASP A 42 -4.91 9.89 4.03
CA ASP A 42 -4.06 9.27 5.06
C ASP A 42 -4.18 7.74 5.18
N TYR A 43 -4.83 7.07 4.23
CA TYR A 43 -5.03 5.62 4.21
C TYR A 43 -3.71 4.83 4.18
N VAL A 44 -2.66 5.41 3.61
CA VAL A 44 -1.32 4.80 3.57
C VAL A 44 -0.76 4.60 4.98
N SER A 45 -0.93 5.59 5.86
CA SER A 45 -0.44 5.51 7.24
C SER A 45 -1.15 4.40 8.03
N GLY A 46 -2.47 4.28 7.85
CA GLY A 46 -3.28 3.20 8.44
C GLY A 46 -2.83 1.83 7.96
N TYR A 47 -2.61 1.69 6.65
CA TYR A 47 -2.15 0.43 6.06
C TYR A 47 -0.75 0.02 6.56
N ILE A 48 0.20 0.96 6.67
CA ILE A 48 1.53 0.71 7.23
C ILE A 48 1.43 0.27 8.70
N ARG A 49 0.57 0.92 9.49
CA ARG A 49 0.35 0.56 10.89
C ARG A 49 -0.18 -0.86 11.00
N ASP A 50 -1.15 -1.23 10.16
CA ASP A 50 -1.76 -2.55 10.16
C ASP A 50 -0.73 -3.63 9.75
N LEU A 51 0.08 -3.38 8.72
CA LEU A 51 1.19 -4.26 8.32
C LEU A 51 2.18 -4.51 9.48
N ARG A 52 2.62 -3.43 10.15
CA ARG A 52 3.54 -3.54 11.30
C ARG A 52 2.92 -4.31 12.46
N SER A 53 1.61 -4.17 12.69
CA SER A 53 0.91 -4.88 13.76
C SER A 53 0.91 -6.40 13.60
N VAL A 54 1.02 -6.90 12.36
CA VAL A 54 1.08 -8.34 12.05
C VAL A 54 2.51 -8.83 11.78
N GLY A 55 3.53 -8.02 12.14
CA GLY A 55 4.94 -8.39 12.01
C GLY A 55 5.55 -8.14 10.63
N ILE A 56 4.86 -7.45 9.73
CA ILE A 56 5.42 -7.06 8.42
C ILE A 56 6.17 -5.75 8.55
N SER A 57 7.45 -5.77 8.16
CA SER A 57 8.26 -4.56 8.05
C SER A 57 8.06 -3.91 6.69
N VAL A 58 7.94 -2.59 6.68
CA VAL A 58 7.83 -1.78 5.47
C VAL A 58 9.15 -1.04 5.27
N HIS A 59 9.84 -1.33 4.18
CA HIS A 59 11.16 -0.74 3.86
C HIS A 59 11.04 0.50 2.99
N ASP A 60 10.09 0.52 2.07
CA ASP A 60 9.85 1.62 1.15
C ASP A 60 8.43 1.54 0.59
N TYR A 61 7.88 2.66 0.16
CA TYR A 61 6.59 2.73 -0.51
C TYR A 61 6.45 4.07 -1.26
N ASP A 62 5.82 4.03 -2.43
CA ASP A 62 5.43 5.21 -3.19
C ASP A 62 4.33 4.84 -4.20
N LEU A 63 3.82 5.82 -4.94
CA LEU A 63 2.97 5.61 -6.09
C LEU A 63 3.70 4.78 -7.14
N TRP A 64 3.00 3.83 -7.76
CA TRP A 64 3.54 3.04 -8.86
C TRP A 64 3.44 3.80 -10.18
N THR A 65 4.55 4.38 -10.61
CA THR A 65 4.70 5.11 -11.87
C THR A 65 5.89 4.56 -12.66
N LYS A 66 6.12 5.06 -13.88
CA LYS A 66 7.30 4.68 -14.67
C LYS A 66 8.62 5.10 -13.98
N ASP A 67 8.59 6.19 -13.23
CA ASP A 67 9.78 6.78 -12.60
C ASP A 67 10.10 6.11 -11.27
N THR A 68 9.09 5.70 -10.51
CA THR A 68 9.27 5.05 -9.21
C THR A 68 9.49 3.54 -9.32
N ARG A 69 9.11 2.92 -10.44
CA ARG A 69 9.31 1.49 -10.67
C ARG A 69 10.78 1.04 -10.53
N PRO A 70 11.77 1.67 -11.20
CA PRO A 70 13.18 1.28 -11.04
C PRO A 70 13.70 1.46 -9.61
N ILE A 71 13.11 2.40 -8.84
CA ILE A 71 13.45 2.62 -7.44
C ILE A 71 12.94 1.43 -6.62
N ALA A 72 11.67 1.05 -6.79
CA ALA A 72 11.07 -0.10 -6.11
C ALA A 72 11.83 -1.41 -6.37
N GLU A 73 12.18 -1.67 -7.64
CA GLU A 73 12.94 -2.87 -8.04
C GLU A 73 14.33 -2.89 -7.39
N ARG A 74 15.07 -1.77 -7.43
CA ARG A 74 16.38 -1.65 -6.78
C ARG A 74 16.30 -1.78 -5.26
N THR A 75 15.29 -1.18 -4.63
CA THR A 75 15.10 -1.28 -3.18
C THR A 75 14.83 -2.72 -2.78
N LEU A 76 14.00 -3.45 -3.53
CA LEU A 76 13.74 -4.87 -3.29
C LEU A 76 15.03 -5.69 -3.37
N GLU A 77 15.82 -5.52 -4.43
CA GLU A 77 17.10 -6.21 -4.59
C GLU A 77 18.05 -5.93 -3.43
N HIS A 78 18.18 -4.67 -3.01
CA HIS A 78 19.02 -4.30 -1.87
C HIS A 78 18.55 -4.95 -0.55
N VAL A 79 17.23 -4.99 -0.31
CA VAL A 79 16.68 -5.64 0.91
C VAL A 79 16.99 -7.14 0.88
N GLN A 80 16.75 -7.81 -0.25
CA GLN A 80 17.05 -9.24 -0.41
C GLN A 80 18.54 -9.54 -0.19
N GLN A 81 19.44 -8.74 -0.77
CA GLN A 81 20.88 -8.89 -0.57
C GLN A 81 21.28 -8.77 0.91
N ARG A 82 20.74 -7.78 1.64
CA ARG A 82 21.00 -7.63 3.08
C ARG A 82 20.52 -8.85 3.87
N MET A 83 19.37 -9.40 3.53
CA MET A 83 18.83 -10.59 4.19
C MET A 83 19.71 -11.83 3.93
N MET A 84 20.24 -11.98 2.72
CA MET A 84 21.18 -13.07 2.39
C MET A 84 22.52 -12.93 3.15
N MET A 85 23.02 -11.71 3.34
CA MET A 85 24.28 -11.44 4.05
C MET A 85 24.17 -11.57 5.58
N THR A 86 22.95 -11.54 6.11
CA THR A 86 22.68 -11.61 7.57
C THR A 86 22.33 -13.05 8.02
N LYS A 87 22.23 -13.99 7.07
CA LYS A 87 21.90 -15.40 7.32
C LYS A 87 23.14 -16.21 7.64
#